data_AF-M6VPQ0-F1
#
_entry.id   AF-M6VPQ0-F1
#
_cell.length_a   1.000
_cell.length_b   1.000
_cell.length_c   1.000
_cell.angle_alpha   90.00
_cell.angle_beta   90.00
_cell.angle_gamma   90.00
#
_symmetry.space_group_name_H-M   'P 1'
#
loop_
_entity.id
_entity.type
_entity.pdbx_description
1 polymer ?
#
loop_
_entity_poly.entity_id
_entity_poly.type
_entity_poly.pdbx_seq_one_letter_code
_entity_poly.pdbx_strand_id
1 'polypeptide(L)'
;MAIANFLNQVKASGGKLFLQFGGQGSPFLKELSKLYESEPSLKEFFDISFKAIAEEIPRLDTNIIYGGYDFESWIKNPDSAPDENYLCSAPVSIVGIFIAQIGNYLAFTNKGFPVSELISNSIGVTGHSQGVISSALIALGKDGADFHSAYAKFLK
;
A
#
# COMPACT_ATOMS: atom_id res chain seq x y z
N MET A 1 18.46 -5.99 8.26
CA MET A 1 18.97 -6.70 9.46
C MET A 1 18.41 -6.16 10.78
N ALA A 2 18.36 -4.85 11.05
CA ALA A 2 17.83 -4.35 12.33
C ALA A 2 16.36 -4.74 12.62
N ILE A 3 15.47 -4.59 11.63
CA ILE A 3 14.07 -4.99 11.76
C ILE A 3 13.98 -6.51 11.97
N ALA A 4 14.74 -7.30 11.18
CA ALA A 4 14.89 -8.77 11.30
C ALA A 4 15.11 -9.20 12.76
N ASN A 5 16.05 -8.51 13.40
CA ASN A 5 16.43 -8.77 14.78
C ASN A 5 15.32 -8.37 15.77
N PHE A 6 14.65 -7.23 15.56
CA PHE A 6 13.57 -6.79 16.44
C PHE A 6 12.41 -7.79 16.49
N LEU A 7 11.86 -8.24 15.36
CA LEU A 7 10.73 -9.17 15.43
C LEU A 7 11.15 -10.56 15.92
N ASN A 8 12.39 -11.00 15.62
CA ASN A 8 12.93 -12.23 16.20
C ASN A 8 13.04 -12.14 17.72
N GLN A 9 13.44 -11.00 18.27
CA GLN A 9 13.44 -10.75 19.72
C GLN A 9 12.03 -10.75 20.30
N VAL A 10 11.07 -10.09 19.64
CA VAL A 10 9.65 -10.11 20.07
C VAL A 10 9.11 -11.54 20.10
N LYS A 11 9.38 -12.33 19.06
CA LYS A 11 8.97 -13.74 18.99
C LYS A 11 9.64 -14.57 20.09
N ALA A 12 10.94 -14.40 20.31
CA ALA A 12 11.70 -15.12 21.34
C ALA A 12 11.26 -14.80 22.77
N SER A 13 10.78 -13.58 23.03
CA SER A 13 10.23 -13.19 24.33
C SER A 13 8.76 -13.60 24.54
N GLY A 14 8.13 -14.22 23.54
CA GLY A 14 6.69 -14.53 23.55
C GLY A 14 5.79 -13.32 23.30
N GLY A 15 6.37 -12.17 22.94
CA GLY A 15 5.64 -10.97 22.55
C GLY A 15 4.84 -11.16 21.26
N LYS A 16 3.71 -10.45 21.17
CA LYS A 16 2.83 -10.47 20.01
C LYS A 16 2.77 -9.12 19.35
N LEU A 17 2.54 -9.12 18.04
CA LEU A 17 2.42 -7.93 17.22
C LEU A 17 0.94 -7.55 17.07
N PHE A 18 0.67 -6.25 16.99
CA PHE A 18 -0.62 -5.73 16.57
C PHE A 18 -0.36 -4.78 15.40
N LEU A 19 -0.84 -5.15 14.22
CA LEU A 19 -0.57 -4.40 13.00
C LEU A 19 -1.57 -3.24 12.87
N GLN A 20 -1.09 -2.07 12.48
CA GLN A 20 -1.94 -0.89 12.36
C GLN A 20 -1.65 -0.13 11.07
N PHE A 21 -2.71 0.21 10.34
CA PHE A 21 -2.67 1.06 9.16
C PHE A 21 -3.30 2.43 9.46
N GLY A 22 -2.60 3.49 9.04
CA GLY A 22 -3.04 4.87 9.25
C GLY A 22 -4.21 5.28 8.35
N GLY A 23 -4.69 6.52 8.54
CA GLY A 23 -5.64 7.16 7.63
C GLY A 23 -4.96 8.26 6.82
N GLN A 24 -5.75 9.23 6.36
CA GLN A 24 -5.26 10.45 5.74
C GLN A 24 -4.39 11.27 6.69
N GLY A 25 -3.37 11.95 6.15
CA GLY A 25 -2.51 12.86 6.92
C GLY A 25 -1.04 12.92 6.50
N SER A 26 -0.61 12.03 5.58
CA SER A 26 0.75 12.06 5.02
C SER A 26 0.71 12.12 3.49
N PRO A 27 1.58 12.90 2.83
CA PRO A 27 1.66 12.95 1.37
C PRO A 27 2.08 11.58 0.80
N PHE A 28 1.13 10.87 0.20
CA PHE A 28 1.37 9.51 -0.31
C PHE A 28 2.32 9.50 -1.52
N LEU A 29 2.29 10.56 -2.36
CA LEU A 29 2.97 10.54 -3.64
C LEU A 29 4.49 10.44 -3.48
N LYS A 30 5.06 11.27 -2.61
CA LYS A 30 6.50 11.24 -2.31
C LYS A 30 6.95 9.88 -1.79
N GLU A 31 6.11 9.22 -0.99
CA GLU A 31 6.40 7.89 -0.45
C GLU A 31 6.35 6.82 -1.55
N LEU A 32 5.34 6.87 -2.42
CA LEU A 32 5.22 5.97 -3.57
C LEU A 32 6.37 6.13 -4.56
N SER A 33 6.75 7.35 -4.92
CA SER A 33 7.89 7.60 -5.81
C SER A 33 9.18 7.03 -5.24
N LYS A 34 9.41 7.24 -3.94
CA LYS A 34 10.56 6.65 -3.25
C LYS A 34 10.52 5.11 -3.28
N LEU A 35 9.37 4.50 -2.98
CA LEU A 35 9.23 3.03 -3.03
C LEU A 35 9.47 2.50 -4.45
N TYR A 36 8.91 3.17 -5.46
CA TYR A 36 9.07 2.80 -6.87
C TYR A 36 10.55 2.84 -7.30
N GLU A 37 11.28 3.88 -6.89
CA GLU A 37 12.70 4.04 -7.21
C GLU A 37 13.61 3.10 -6.42
N SER A 38 13.35 2.92 -5.11
CA SER A 38 14.30 2.27 -4.21
C SER A 38 14.05 0.79 -3.95
N GLU A 39 12.88 0.26 -4.32
CA GLU A 39 12.50 -1.14 -4.04
C GLU A 39 12.17 -1.92 -5.34
N PRO A 40 13.19 -2.42 -6.08
CA PRO A 40 12.98 -3.18 -7.31
C PRO A 40 12.08 -4.41 -7.14
N SER A 41 12.02 -4.98 -5.93
CA SER A 41 11.13 -6.10 -5.59
C SER A 41 9.64 -5.77 -5.71
N LEU A 42 9.28 -4.49 -5.75
CA LEU A 42 7.90 -4.02 -5.88
C LEU A 42 7.46 -3.79 -7.33
N LYS A 43 8.30 -4.11 -8.33
CA LYS A 43 7.96 -3.86 -9.74
C LYS A 43 6.61 -4.47 -10.13
N GLU A 44 6.40 -5.74 -9.81
CA GLU A 44 5.14 -6.44 -10.13
C GLU A 44 3.94 -5.79 -9.41
N PHE A 45 4.11 -5.41 -8.15
CA PHE A 45 3.09 -4.70 -7.37
C PHE A 45 2.67 -3.38 -8.05
N PHE A 46 3.63 -2.57 -8.51
CA PHE A 46 3.32 -1.33 -9.21
C PHE A 46 2.67 -1.57 -10.57
N ASP A 47 3.17 -2.53 -11.37
CA ASP A 47 2.56 -2.89 -12.65
C ASP A 47 1.08 -3.31 -12.47
N ILE A 48 0.78 -4.08 -11.42
CA ILE A 48 -0.59 -4.47 -11.06
C ILE A 48 -1.42 -3.27 -10.62
N SER A 49 -0.83 -2.36 -9.85
CA SER A 49 -1.49 -1.13 -9.39
C SER A 49 -1.93 -0.27 -10.58
N PHE A 50 -1.02 -0.02 -11.52
CA PHE A 50 -1.27 0.80 -12.71
C PHE A 50 -2.33 0.15 -13.60
N LYS A 51 -2.22 -1.15 -13.83
CA LYS A 51 -3.21 -1.90 -14.60
C LYS A 51 -4.60 -1.84 -13.96
N ALA A 52 -4.71 -2.10 -12.67
CA ALA A 52 -5.98 -2.10 -11.97
C ALA A 52 -6.65 -0.71 -11.99
N ILE A 53 -5.88 0.36 -11.79
CA ILE A 53 -6.37 1.73 -11.91
C ILE A 53 -6.84 2.02 -13.34
N ALA A 54 -6.03 1.69 -14.35
CA ALA A 54 -6.36 1.93 -15.76
C ALA A 54 -7.66 1.24 -16.19
N GLU A 55 -7.97 0.07 -15.63
CA GLU A 55 -9.20 -0.65 -15.89
C GLU A 55 -10.45 0.05 -15.32
N GLU A 56 -10.31 0.84 -14.26
CA GLU A 56 -11.43 1.58 -13.64
C GLU A 56 -11.61 2.99 -14.18
N ILE A 57 -10.55 3.64 -14.72
CA ILE A 57 -10.61 5.00 -15.28
C ILE A 57 -11.83 5.25 -16.18
N PRO A 58 -12.20 4.37 -17.14
CA PRO A 58 -13.36 4.60 -18.01
C PRO A 58 -14.71 4.71 -17.29
N ARG A 59 -14.79 4.28 -16.03
CA ARG A 59 -15.99 4.31 -15.19
C ARG A 59 -16.01 5.48 -14.20
N LEU A 60 -14.91 6.21 -14.07
CA LEU A 60 -14.80 7.31 -13.12
C LEU A 60 -15.45 8.58 -13.66
N ASP A 61 -16.12 9.34 -12.78
CA ASP A 61 -16.69 10.63 -13.13
C ASP A 61 -15.56 11.67 -13.27
N THR A 62 -15.34 12.13 -14.50
CA THR A 62 -14.29 13.11 -14.83
C THR A 62 -14.47 14.45 -14.13
N ASN A 63 -15.68 14.79 -13.66
CA ASN A 63 -15.90 15.99 -12.87
C ASN A 63 -15.33 15.85 -11.45
N ILE A 64 -15.32 14.63 -10.92
CA ILE A 64 -14.75 14.32 -9.60
C ILE A 64 -13.22 14.22 -9.72
N ILE A 65 -12.72 13.53 -10.74
CA ILE A 65 -11.28 13.36 -11.01
C ILE A 65 -10.73 14.40 -12.00
N TYR A 66 -11.05 15.68 -11.77
CA TYR A 66 -10.73 16.78 -12.71
C TYR A 66 -9.23 16.99 -12.97
N GLY A 67 -8.36 16.57 -12.04
CA GLY A 67 -6.91 16.60 -12.19
C GLY A 67 -6.32 15.36 -12.88
N GLY A 68 -7.18 14.48 -13.40
CA GLY A 68 -6.77 13.20 -13.97
C GLY A 68 -6.57 12.11 -12.90
N TYR A 69 -6.17 10.92 -13.33
CA TYR A 69 -6.01 9.76 -12.45
C TYR A 69 -4.80 8.89 -12.83
N ASP A 70 -3.75 9.54 -13.33
CA ASP A 70 -2.54 8.89 -13.86
C ASP A 70 -1.47 8.72 -12.77
N PHE A 71 -1.73 7.81 -11.84
CA PHE A 71 -0.79 7.47 -10.77
C PHE A 71 0.56 6.99 -11.32
N GLU A 72 0.62 6.37 -12.50
CA GLU A 72 1.87 5.91 -13.09
C GLU A 72 2.77 7.09 -13.44
N SER A 73 2.24 8.09 -14.15
CA SER A 73 2.99 9.31 -14.47
C SER A 73 3.40 10.04 -13.21
N TRP A 74 2.48 10.21 -12.25
CA TRP A 74 2.76 10.97 -11.02
C TRP A 74 3.86 10.30 -10.18
N ILE A 75 3.83 8.98 -10.04
CA ILE A 75 4.82 8.25 -9.23
C ILE A 75 6.20 8.27 -9.90
N LYS A 76 6.26 8.08 -11.23
CA LYS A 76 7.52 8.10 -11.99
C LYS A 76 8.10 9.49 -12.18
N ASN A 77 7.25 10.51 -12.19
CA ASN A 77 7.63 11.90 -12.35
C ASN A 77 6.72 12.79 -11.47
N PRO A 78 7.09 13.03 -10.19
CA PRO A 78 6.28 13.82 -9.26
C PRO A 78 5.94 15.23 -9.76
N ASP A 79 6.79 15.83 -10.60
CA ASP A 79 6.55 17.15 -11.20
C ASP A 79 5.36 17.16 -12.19
N SER A 80 4.90 15.99 -12.64
CA SER A 80 3.69 15.84 -13.47
C SER A 80 2.39 15.76 -12.67
N ALA A 81 2.48 15.65 -11.35
CA ALA A 81 1.30 15.50 -10.50
C ALA A 81 0.50 16.81 -10.39
N PRO A 82 -0.83 16.72 -10.20
CA PRO A 82 -1.64 17.87 -9.84
C PRO A 82 -1.22 18.47 -8.49
N ASP A 83 -1.80 19.61 -8.14
CA ASP A 83 -1.54 20.25 -6.86
C ASP A 83 -1.95 19.40 -5.65
N GLU A 84 -1.37 19.74 -4.49
CA GLU A 84 -1.58 19.00 -3.25
C GLU A 84 -3.05 18.99 -2.79
N ASN A 85 -3.85 20.01 -3.13
CA ASN A 85 -5.27 20.02 -2.76
C ASN A 85 -6.03 18.92 -3.51
N TYR A 86 -5.73 18.72 -4.79
CA TYR A 86 -6.30 17.63 -5.57
C TYR A 86 -5.80 16.27 -5.07
N LEU A 87 -4.50 16.13 -4.83
CA LEU A 87 -3.93 14.89 -4.29
C LEU A 87 -4.52 14.53 -2.92
N CYS A 88 -4.82 15.53 -2.09
CA CYS A 88 -5.46 15.34 -0.79
C CYS A 88 -6.98 15.04 -0.86
N SER A 89 -7.62 15.24 -2.02
CA SER A 89 -9.05 14.94 -2.17
C SER A 89 -9.31 13.45 -1.94
N ALA A 90 -10.42 13.10 -1.27
CA ALA A 90 -10.75 11.71 -0.94
C ALA A 90 -10.73 10.74 -2.15
N PRO A 91 -11.22 11.11 -3.36
CA PRO A 91 -11.18 10.24 -4.53
C PRO A 91 -9.75 9.83 -4.95
N VAL A 92 -8.75 10.66 -4.64
CA VAL A 92 -7.35 10.42 -5.01
C VAL A 92 -6.57 9.85 -3.83
N SER A 93 -6.70 10.47 -2.65
CA SER A 93 -5.90 10.13 -1.47
C SER A 93 -6.24 8.76 -0.89
N ILE A 94 -7.49 8.29 -0.99
CA ILE A 94 -7.87 6.93 -0.55
C ILE A 94 -7.05 5.88 -1.30
N VAL A 95 -6.99 6.01 -2.62
CA VAL A 95 -6.25 5.08 -3.51
C VAL A 95 -4.75 5.24 -3.31
N GLY A 96 -4.22 6.46 -3.35
CA GLY A 96 -2.79 6.70 -3.19
C GLY A 96 -2.22 6.20 -1.87
N ILE A 97 -2.91 6.48 -0.76
CA ILE A 97 -2.49 6.01 0.57
C ILE A 97 -2.63 4.49 0.68
N PHE A 98 -3.67 3.88 0.11
CA PHE A 98 -3.81 2.43 0.09
C PHE A 98 -2.62 1.77 -0.62
N ILE A 99 -2.22 2.27 -1.79
CA ILE A 99 -1.04 1.77 -2.51
C ILE A 99 0.22 1.97 -1.65
N ALA A 100 0.38 3.13 -1.00
CA ALA A 100 1.56 3.39 -0.16
C ALA A 100 1.64 2.43 1.03
N GLN A 101 0.52 2.15 1.69
CA GLN A 101 0.43 1.22 2.80
C GLN A 101 0.79 -0.21 2.38
N ILE A 102 0.25 -0.67 1.26
CA ILE A 102 0.54 -2.03 0.76
C ILE A 102 1.97 -2.13 0.22
N GLY A 103 2.48 -1.10 -0.47
CA GLY A 103 3.86 -1.06 -0.93
C GLY A 103 4.86 -1.16 0.22
N ASN A 104 4.63 -0.43 1.31
CA ASN A 104 5.45 -0.55 2.52
C ASN A 104 5.34 -1.92 3.18
N TYR A 105 4.14 -2.49 3.27
CA TYR A 105 3.93 -3.84 3.78
C TYR A 105 4.73 -4.88 2.99
N LEU A 106 4.65 -4.84 1.66
CA LEU A 106 5.38 -5.76 0.79
C LEU A 106 6.90 -5.54 0.88
N ALA A 107 7.37 -4.29 0.87
CA ALA A 107 8.80 -3.99 1.03
C ALA A 107 9.32 -4.52 2.37
N PHE A 108 8.52 -4.41 3.43
CA PHE A 108 8.85 -4.94 4.75
C PHE A 108 8.94 -6.46 4.73
N THR A 109 7.96 -7.17 4.15
CA THR A 109 7.97 -8.64 4.11
C THR A 109 9.06 -9.20 3.21
N ASN A 110 9.34 -8.53 2.08
CA ASN A 110 10.40 -8.90 1.15
C ASN A 110 11.80 -8.79 1.76
N LYS A 111 11.99 -7.96 2.79
CA LYS A 111 13.28 -7.75 3.49
C LYS A 111 13.60 -8.81 4.55
N GLY A 112 12.97 -9.98 4.46
CA GLY A 112 13.25 -11.14 5.30
C GLY A 112 12.26 -11.35 6.44
N PHE A 113 11.02 -10.87 6.30
CA PHE A 113 9.92 -11.23 7.18
C PHE A 113 8.78 -11.87 6.40
N PRO A 114 8.79 -13.21 6.30
CA PRO A 114 7.73 -13.92 5.61
C PRO A 114 6.35 -13.53 6.16
N VAL A 115 5.38 -13.36 5.27
CA VAL A 115 3.99 -13.06 5.62
C VAL A 115 3.45 -14.06 6.64
N SER A 116 3.74 -15.35 6.45
CA SER A 116 3.34 -16.42 7.36
C SER A 116 3.85 -16.20 8.79
N GLU A 117 5.10 -15.78 8.96
CA GLU A 117 5.67 -15.46 10.27
C GLU A 117 5.05 -14.22 10.89
N LEU A 118 4.90 -13.15 10.09
CA LEU A 118 4.28 -11.91 10.54
C LEU A 118 2.85 -12.16 11.06
N ILE A 119 2.03 -12.86 10.28
CA ILE A 119 0.64 -13.15 10.61
C ILE A 119 0.55 -14.08 11.82
N SER A 120 1.34 -15.17 11.86
CA SER A 120 1.32 -16.11 12.99
C SER A 120 1.75 -15.48 14.32
N ASN A 121 2.58 -14.43 14.28
CA ASN A 121 2.99 -13.70 15.47
C ASN A 121 2.15 -12.45 15.77
N SER A 122 1.11 -12.19 14.97
CA SER A 122 0.19 -11.07 15.17
C SER A 122 -1.06 -11.53 15.91
N ILE A 123 -1.53 -10.72 16.88
CA ILE A 123 -2.82 -10.94 17.57
C ILE A 123 -3.99 -10.26 16.85
N GLY A 124 -3.70 -9.38 15.89
CA GLY A 124 -4.71 -8.70 15.11
C GLY A 124 -4.10 -7.63 14.22
N VAL A 125 -4.98 -7.08 13.37
CA VAL A 125 -4.69 -5.94 12.51
C VAL A 125 -5.86 -4.98 12.58
N THR A 126 -5.57 -3.68 12.57
CA THR A 126 -6.59 -2.63 12.49
C THR A 126 -6.19 -1.55 11.51
N GLY A 127 -7.14 -0.68 11.20
CA GLY A 127 -6.92 0.49 10.37
C GLY A 127 -7.72 1.68 10.87
N HIS A 128 -7.06 2.83 10.96
CA HIS A 128 -7.74 4.07 11.32
C HIS A 128 -8.40 4.70 10.08
N SER A 129 -9.71 4.94 10.11
CA SER A 129 -10.48 5.46 8.98
C SER A 129 -10.24 4.62 7.72
N GLN A 130 -9.80 5.20 6.61
CA GLN A 130 -9.49 4.48 5.36
C GLN A 130 -8.42 3.38 5.50
N GLY A 131 -7.59 3.40 6.54
CA GLY A 131 -6.65 2.32 6.83
C GLY A 131 -7.33 0.97 7.04
N VAL A 132 -8.64 0.96 7.32
CA VAL A 132 -9.42 -0.27 7.48
C VAL A 132 -9.36 -1.14 6.21
N ILE A 133 -9.26 -0.51 5.04
CA ILE A 133 -9.16 -1.18 3.73
C ILE A 133 -7.88 -2.03 3.69
N SER A 134 -6.73 -1.44 4.02
CA SER A 134 -5.46 -2.15 4.13
C SER A 134 -5.52 -3.25 5.18
N SER A 135 -6.08 -2.95 6.36
CA SER A 135 -6.18 -3.95 7.44
C SER A 135 -6.98 -5.18 7.02
N ALA A 136 -8.08 -4.99 6.27
CA ALA A 136 -8.92 -6.07 5.78
C ALA A 136 -8.19 -6.93 4.74
N LEU A 137 -7.41 -6.32 3.83
CA LEU A 137 -6.58 -7.07 2.89
C LEU A 137 -5.51 -7.89 3.61
N ILE A 138 -4.80 -7.30 4.57
CA ILE A 138 -3.75 -7.99 5.33
C ILE A 138 -4.33 -9.12 6.19
N ALA A 139 -5.54 -8.95 6.74
CA ALA A 139 -6.22 -9.99 7.50
C ALA A 139 -6.52 -11.26 6.69
N LEU A 140 -6.50 -11.20 5.35
CA LEU A 140 -6.62 -12.40 4.51
C LEU A 140 -5.41 -13.33 4.62
N GLY A 141 -4.27 -12.85 5.13
CA GLY A 141 -3.06 -13.64 5.35
C GLY A 141 -2.47 -14.25 4.08
N LYS A 142 -2.75 -13.65 2.91
CA LYS A 142 -2.28 -14.12 1.61
C LYS A 142 -0.88 -13.61 1.30
N ASP A 143 -0.14 -14.36 0.48
CA ASP A 143 1.14 -13.95 -0.08
C ASP A 143 1.20 -14.23 -1.61
N GLY A 144 2.28 -13.80 -2.25
CA GLY A 144 2.54 -14.03 -3.68
C GLY A 144 1.38 -13.66 -4.61
N ALA A 145 1.08 -14.55 -5.56
CA ALA A 145 0.03 -14.32 -6.56
C ALA A 145 -1.38 -14.19 -5.97
N ASP A 146 -1.67 -14.91 -4.88
CA ASP A 146 -2.97 -14.84 -4.21
C ASP A 146 -3.18 -13.48 -3.54
N PHE A 147 -2.10 -12.93 -2.97
CA PHE A 147 -2.11 -11.57 -2.44
C PHE A 147 -2.33 -10.56 -3.56
N HIS A 148 -1.57 -10.64 -4.65
CA HIS A 148 -1.71 -9.75 -5.81
C HIS A 148 -3.12 -9.76 -6.41
N SER A 149 -3.76 -10.94 -6.49
CA SER A 149 -5.15 -11.08 -6.95
C SER A 149 -6.16 -10.43 -6.00
N ALA A 150 -5.97 -10.56 -4.69
CA ALA A 150 -6.81 -9.90 -3.69
C ALA A 150 -6.59 -8.38 -3.68
N TYR A 151 -5.33 -7.93 -3.73
CA TYR A 151 -4.93 -6.53 -3.79
C TYR A 151 -5.59 -5.80 -4.97
N ALA A 152 -5.51 -6.38 -6.17
CA ALA A 152 -6.13 -5.78 -7.36
C ALA A 152 -7.65 -5.62 -7.24
N LYS A 153 -8.33 -6.46 -6.44
CA LYS A 153 -9.78 -6.33 -6.17
C LYS A 153 -10.10 -5.26 -5.13
N PHE A 154 -9.20 -5.03 -4.17
CA PHE A 154 -9.35 -3.96 -3.18
C PHE A 154 -9.05 -2.58 -3.76
N LEU A 155 -8.20 -2.53 -4.79
CA LEU A 155 -7.81 -1.29 -5.47
C LEU A 155 -8.87 -0.78 -6.46
N LYS A 156 -9.71 -1.67 -6.99
CA LYS A 156 -10.81 -1.36 -7.92
C LYS A 156 -12.09 -1.04 -7.16
#